data_AF-A0A970BNL2-F1
#
_entry.id   AF-A0A970BNL2-F1
#
_cell.length_a   1.000
_cell.length_b   1.000
_cell.length_c   1.000
_cell.angle_alpha   90.00
_cell.angle_beta   90.00
_cell.angle_gamma   90.00
#
_symmetry.space_group_name_H-M   'P 1'
#
loop_
_entity.id
_entity.type
_entity.pdbx_description
1 polymer ?
#
loop_
_entity_poly.entity_id
_entity_poly.type
_entity_poly.pdbx_seq_one_letter_code
_entity_poly.pdbx_strand_id
1 'polypeptide(L)'
;MIEFESVSEQFACIKVIGVGGGGGNAVNRMIEAGLKGVEFSAVNTDAQSLYMAKAENKIQIGKKLTKGRGAGANPAIGEKAAEESAELIEEYIKGADMVFITAGMGGGTGTGAVPVIANISKKLGILTVAVVTRPFSFEGRRRAMQAEEGIAKLEENVDTLIVIPNDRLLQVIEKNTPLLEAFRVADDVLRQGVQSISDLVDTGRTAKVIRDLLPKAHFASVY
;
A
#
# COMPACT_ATOMS: atom_id res chain seq x y z
N MET A 1 41.16 -26.41 -3.25
CA MET A 1 39.74 -26.81 -3.20
C MET A 1 38.99 -25.54 -2.78
N ILE A 2 38.30 -24.90 -3.72
CA ILE A 2 37.52 -23.68 -3.42
C ILE A 2 36.18 -24.19 -2.90
N GLU A 3 35.88 -23.93 -1.63
CA GLU A 3 34.54 -24.15 -1.07
C GLU A 3 33.58 -23.20 -1.80
N PHE A 4 32.71 -23.78 -2.62
CA PHE A 4 31.52 -23.08 -3.06
C PHE A 4 30.62 -22.95 -1.83
N GLU A 5 30.60 -21.77 -1.21
CA GLU A 5 29.48 -21.37 -0.36
C GLU A 5 28.21 -21.61 -1.17
N SER A 6 27.36 -22.52 -0.70
CA SER A 6 26.03 -22.65 -1.25
C SER A 6 25.32 -21.32 -1.02
N VAL A 7 25.17 -20.53 -2.08
CA VAL A 7 24.28 -19.38 -2.06
C VAL A 7 22.89 -19.98 -1.83
N SER A 8 22.42 -19.97 -0.59
CA SER A 8 21.01 -20.29 -0.34
C SER A 8 20.23 -19.24 -1.11
N GLU A 9 19.41 -19.66 -2.07
CA GLU A 9 18.42 -18.81 -2.71
C GLU A 9 17.39 -18.40 -1.64
N GLN A 10 17.76 -17.47 -0.77
CA GLN A 10 16.83 -16.81 0.13
C GLN A 10 16.03 -15.83 -0.72
N PHE A 11 14.85 -16.27 -1.14
CA PHE A 11 13.83 -15.40 -1.70
C PHE A 11 13.56 -14.29 -0.68
N ALA A 12 13.56 -13.03 -1.15
CA ALA A 12 13.30 -11.89 -0.28
C ALA A 12 11.88 -11.99 0.31
N CYS A 13 11.72 -11.76 1.61
CA CYS A 13 10.43 -11.70 2.27
C CYS A 13 9.76 -10.35 1.94
N ILE A 14 8.79 -10.38 1.02
CA ILE A 14 8.03 -9.21 0.59
C ILE A 14 6.63 -9.25 1.21
N LYS A 15 6.26 -8.16 1.89
CA LYS A 15 4.90 -8.00 2.45
C LYS A 15 4.15 -6.88 1.73
N VAL A 16 2.95 -7.17 1.23
CA VAL A 16 2.05 -6.19 0.61
C VAL A 16 0.91 -5.87 1.56
N ILE A 17 0.82 -4.60 1.95
CA ILE A 17 -0.09 -4.09 2.99
C ILE A 17 -1.11 -3.16 2.36
N GLY A 18 -2.36 -3.62 2.24
CA GLY A 18 -3.49 -2.82 1.79
C GLY A 18 -4.13 -2.07 2.94
N VAL A 19 -4.04 -0.73 2.94
CA VAL A 19 -4.50 0.11 4.06
C VAL A 19 -5.80 0.84 3.71
N GLY A 20 -6.80 0.71 4.58
CA GLY A 20 -8.14 1.26 4.38
C GLY A 20 -8.93 0.55 3.27
N GLY A 21 -10.04 1.14 2.85
CA GLY A 21 -10.93 0.54 1.85
C GLY A 21 -10.28 0.38 0.47
N GLY A 22 -9.69 1.45 -0.07
CA GLY A 22 -9.03 1.41 -1.38
C GLY A 22 -7.83 0.45 -1.41
N GLY A 23 -6.97 0.49 -0.39
CA GLY A 23 -5.85 -0.44 -0.29
C GLY A 23 -6.28 -1.89 -0.14
N GLY A 24 -7.33 -2.16 0.66
CA GLY A 24 -7.91 -3.50 0.79
C GLY A 24 -8.50 -4.02 -0.51
N ASN A 25 -9.17 -3.16 -1.29
CA ASN A 25 -9.69 -3.53 -2.62
C ASN A 25 -8.55 -3.87 -3.59
N ALA A 26 -7.47 -3.08 -3.60
CA ALA A 26 -6.29 -3.36 -4.42
C ALA A 26 -5.67 -4.71 -4.08
N VAL A 27 -5.49 -5.02 -2.79
CA VAL A 27 -4.98 -6.31 -2.32
C VAL A 27 -5.89 -7.46 -2.74
N ASN A 28 -7.21 -7.32 -2.59
CA ASN A 28 -8.15 -8.34 -3.05
C ASN A 28 -7.97 -8.66 -4.54
N ARG A 29 -7.74 -7.64 -5.38
CA ARG A 29 -7.49 -7.83 -6.81
C ARG A 29 -6.14 -8.46 -7.12
N MET A 30 -5.10 -8.11 -6.37
CA MET A 30 -3.78 -8.76 -6.50
C MET A 30 -3.89 -10.26 -6.23
N ILE A 31 -4.64 -10.64 -5.18
CA ILE A 31 -4.90 -12.04 -4.83
C ILE A 31 -5.73 -12.73 -5.91
N GLU A 32 -6.81 -12.10 -6.38
CA GLU A 32 -7.66 -12.64 -7.46
C GLU A 32 -6.91 -12.83 -8.77
N ALA A 33 -5.96 -11.94 -9.08
CA ALA A 33 -5.10 -12.03 -10.26
C ALA A 33 -3.97 -13.08 -10.10
N GLY A 34 -3.83 -13.68 -8.91
CA GLY A 34 -2.85 -14.72 -8.65
C GLY A 34 -1.41 -14.22 -8.53
N LEU A 35 -1.19 -12.99 -8.06
CA LEU A 35 0.15 -12.51 -7.71
C LEU A 35 0.77 -13.41 -6.63
N LYS A 36 1.98 -13.92 -6.89
CA LYS A 36 2.72 -14.84 -6.02
C LYS A 36 4.02 -14.19 -5.51
N GLY A 37 4.69 -14.87 -4.58
CA GLY A 37 5.98 -14.41 -4.05
C GLY A 37 5.89 -13.27 -3.03
N VAL A 38 4.67 -12.94 -2.58
CA VAL A 38 4.42 -11.89 -1.58
C VAL A 38 3.41 -12.36 -0.54
N GLU A 39 3.53 -11.85 0.68
CA GLU A 39 2.55 -12.03 1.73
C GLU A 39 1.58 -10.85 1.77
N PHE A 40 0.28 -11.12 1.66
CA PHE A 40 -0.74 -10.07 1.67
C PHE A 40 -1.29 -9.84 3.08
N SER A 41 -1.43 -8.57 3.44
CA SER A 41 -2.28 -8.13 4.56
C SER A 41 -3.26 -7.04 4.18
N ALA A 42 -4.39 -7.02 4.89
CA ALA A 42 -5.34 -5.93 4.90
C ALA A 42 -5.32 -5.25 6.27
N VAL A 43 -5.16 -3.93 6.29
CA VAL A 43 -5.17 -3.09 7.49
C VAL A 43 -6.35 -2.14 7.42
N ASN A 44 -7.25 -2.17 8.40
CA ASN A 44 -8.38 -1.23 8.43
C ASN A 44 -8.89 -0.94 9.84
N THR A 45 -9.58 0.19 10.00
CA THR A 45 -10.36 0.50 11.21
C THR A 45 -11.78 -0.07 11.14
N ASP A 46 -12.28 -0.32 9.93
CA ASP A 46 -13.59 -0.93 9.68
C ASP A 46 -13.51 -2.47 9.75
N ALA A 47 -14.17 -3.05 10.74
CA ALA A 47 -14.20 -4.49 10.97
C ALA A 47 -14.96 -5.25 9.88
N GLN A 48 -16.02 -4.66 9.32
CA GLN A 48 -16.82 -5.29 8.27
C GLN A 48 -16.00 -5.39 6.98
N SER A 49 -15.30 -4.31 6.63
CA SER A 49 -14.39 -4.31 5.48
C SER A 49 -13.27 -5.36 5.64
N LEU A 50 -12.70 -5.52 6.83
CA LEU A 50 -11.68 -6.55 7.08
C LEU A 50 -12.22 -7.97 7.05
N TYR A 51 -13.43 -8.19 7.56
CA TYR A 51 -14.06 -9.50 7.50
C TYR A 51 -14.16 -10.01 6.05
N MET A 52 -14.53 -9.11 5.13
CA MET A 52 -14.68 -9.40 3.70
C MET A 52 -13.34 -9.41 2.92
N ALA A 53 -12.23 -9.04 3.54
CA ALA A 53 -10.92 -9.02 2.87
C ALA A 53 -10.45 -10.46 2.54
N LYS A 54 -9.80 -10.61 1.39
CA LYS A 54 -9.24 -11.89 0.90
C LYS A 54 -7.81 -12.16 1.40
N ALA A 55 -7.14 -11.14 1.92
CA ALA A 55 -5.83 -11.29 2.53
C ALA A 55 -5.89 -12.27 3.71
N GLU A 56 -4.89 -13.14 3.79
CA GLU A 56 -4.73 -14.08 4.90
C GLU A 56 -4.53 -13.33 6.23
N ASN A 57 -3.69 -12.30 6.20
CA ASN A 57 -3.41 -11.47 7.36
C ASN A 57 -4.36 -10.27 7.43
N LYS A 58 -5.13 -10.16 8.51
CA LYS A 58 -6.13 -9.10 8.72
C LYS A 58 -5.82 -8.33 10.00
N ILE A 59 -5.40 -7.09 9.86
CA ILE A 59 -4.97 -6.25 10.97
C ILE A 59 -6.01 -5.17 11.20
N GLN A 60 -6.81 -5.35 12.25
CA GLN A 60 -7.74 -4.31 12.67
C GLN A 60 -7.04 -3.31 13.60
N ILE A 61 -6.96 -2.06 13.17
CA ILE A 61 -6.33 -0.96 13.91
C ILE A 61 -7.39 -0.08 14.59
N GLY A 62 -7.02 0.59 15.69
CA GLY A 62 -7.90 1.52 16.41
C GLY A 62 -9.19 0.87 16.92
N LYS A 63 -9.11 -0.36 17.45
CA LYS A 63 -10.27 -1.11 17.96
C LYS A 63 -10.99 -0.33 19.06
N LYS A 64 -10.24 0.31 19.96
CA LYS A 64 -10.81 1.09 21.07
C LYS A 64 -11.36 2.42 20.56
N LEU A 65 -10.61 3.09 19.70
CA LEU A 65 -10.95 4.40 19.16
C LEU A 65 -12.22 4.38 18.28
N THR A 66 -12.31 3.42 17.36
CA THR A 66 -13.35 3.41 16.32
C THR A 66 -14.48 2.42 16.59
N LYS A 67 -14.28 1.49 17.54
CA LYS A 67 -15.21 0.38 17.81
C LYS A 67 -15.53 -0.43 16.56
N GLY A 68 -14.59 -0.50 15.62
CA GLY A 68 -14.72 -1.24 14.36
C GLY A 68 -15.57 -0.57 13.29
N ARG A 69 -15.93 0.71 13.43
CA ARG A 69 -16.84 1.43 12.51
C ARG A 69 -16.13 2.26 11.43
N GLY A 70 -14.80 2.21 11.38
CA GLY A 70 -14.01 3.02 10.46
C GLY A 70 -13.65 4.41 11.01
N ALA A 71 -12.82 5.13 10.24
CA ALA A 71 -12.31 6.46 10.61
C ALA A 71 -13.20 7.65 10.18
N GLY A 72 -14.38 7.40 9.58
CA GLY A 72 -15.34 8.45 9.23
C GLY A 72 -14.80 9.55 8.31
N ALA A 73 -13.95 9.19 7.33
CA ALA A 73 -13.26 10.13 6.44
C ALA A 73 -12.42 11.21 7.17
N ASN A 74 -11.96 10.91 8.39
CA ASN A 74 -11.08 11.77 9.17
C ASN A 74 -9.67 11.15 9.26
N PRO A 75 -8.66 11.72 8.56
CA PRO A 75 -7.27 11.24 8.61
C PRO A 75 -6.70 11.17 10.03
N ALA A 76 -7.02 12.15 10.89
CA ALA A 76 -6.50 12.16 12.26
C ALA A 76 -6.99 10.97 13.09
N ILE A 77 -8.17 10.41 12.79
CA ILE A 77 -8.65 9.17 13.41
C ILE A 77 -7.87 7.97 12.88
N GLY A 78 -7.57 7.94 11.57
CA GLY A 78 -6.74 6.89 10.97
C GLY A 78 -5.32 6.86 11.52
N GLU A 79 -4.70 8.03 11.69
CA GLU A 79 -3.37 8.23 12.27
C GLU A 79 -3.33 7.69 13.71
N LYS A 80 -4.22 8.18 14.57
CA LYS A 80 -4.33 7.70 15.97
C LYS A 80 -4.67 6.21 16.07
N ALA A 81 -5.48 5.69 15.15
CA ALA A 81 -5.79 4.26 15.12
C ALA A 81 -4.55 3.41 14.82
N ALA A 82 -3.70 3.86 13.90
CA ALA A 82 -2.44 3.20 13.59
C ALA A 82 -1.45 3.29 14.75
N GLU A 83 -1.33 4.46 15.38
CA GLU A 83 -0.51 4.66 16.59
C GLU A 83 -0.97 3.75 17.75
N GLU A 84 -2.29 3.66 18.00
CA GLU A 84 -2.87 2.74 19.00
C GLU A 84 -2.45 1.28 18.76
N SER A 85 -2.21 0.92 17.49
CA SER A 85 -1.92 -0.44 17.05
C SER A 85 -0.49 -0.62 16.53
N ALA A 86 0.42 0.27 16.90
CA ALA A 86 1.79 0.29 16.38
C ALA A 86 2.54 -1.02 16.65
N GLU A 87 2.42 -1.58 17.86
CA GLU A 87 3.05 -2.86 18.23
C GLU A 87 2.58 -4.01 17.34
N LEU A 88 1.27 -4.08 17.05
CA LEU A 88 0.68 -5.10 16.20
C LEU A 88 1.15 -4.97 14.74
N ILE A 89 1.28 -3.73 14.25
CA ILE A 89 1.81 -3.45 12.91
C ILE A 89 3.29 -3.84 12.85
N GLU A 90 4.08 -3.45 13.86
CA GLU A 90 5.50 -3.75 13.96
C GLU A 90 5.75 -5.26 13.96
N GLU A 91 5.03 -6.01 14.80
CA GLU A 91 5.12 -7.47 14.88
C GLU A 91 4.84 -8.13 13.52
N TYR A 92 3.82 -7.65 12.81
CA TYR A 92 3.48 -8.18 11.49
C TYR A 92 4.56 -7.90 10.45
N ILE A 93 5.14 -6.71 10.40
CA ILE A 93 6.10 -6.35 9.33
C ILE A 93 7.53 -6.78 9.64
N LYS A 94 7.85 -7.10 10.90
CA LYS A 94 9.17 -7.55 11.32
C LYS A 94 9.66 -8.72 10.47
N GLY A 95 10.95 -8.69 10.12
CA GLY A 95 11.61 -9.71 9.32
C GLY A 95 11.35 -9.62 7.81
N ALA A 96 10.54 -8.68 7.33
CA ALA A 96 10.43 -8.41 5.91
C ALA A 96 11.70 -7.74 5.37
N ASP A 97 12.13 -8.13 4.18
CA ASP A 97 13.16 -7.42 3.43
C ASP A 97 12.57 -6.16 2.78
N MET A 98 11.29 -6.25 2.38
CA MET A 98 10.58 -5.19 1.69
C MET A 98 9.11 -5.16 2.08
N VAL A 99 8.59 -3.95 2.26
CA VAL A 99 7.17 -3.68 2.52
C VAL A 99 6.62 -2.78 1.43
N PHE A 100 5.58 -3.25 0.74
CA PHE A 100 4.74 -2.46 -0.15
C PHE A 100 3.50 -2.00 0.59
N ILE A 101 3.28 -0.69 0.62
CA ILE A 101 2.09 -0.10 1.24
C ILE A 101 1.22 0.45 0.12
N THR A 102 -0.05 0.02 0.07
CA THR A 102 -1.01 0.54 -0.92
C THR A 102 -2.26 1.09 -0.26
N ALA A 103 -2.73 2.24 -0.75
CA ALA A 103 -3.93 2.90 -0.25
C ALA A 103 -4.51 3.90 -1.24
N GLY A 104 -5.82 4.14 -1.10
CA GLY A 104 -6.47 5.31 -1.69
C GLY A 104 -6.40 6.51 -0.74
N MET A 105 -5.78 7.60 -1.16
CA MET A 105 -5.63 8.83 -0.38
C MET A 105 -6.90 9.69 -0.44
N GLY A 106 -7.08 10.54 0.56
CA GLY A 106 -8.27 11.39 0.73
C GLY A 106 -9.36 10.79 1.61
N GLY A 107 -9.24 9.51 1.99
CA GLY A 107 -10.09 8.89 3.02
C GLY A 107 -9.63 9.20 4.44
N GLY A 108 -10.19 8.47 5.43
CA GLY A 108 -9.75 8.55 6.83
C GLY A 108 -8.62 7.57 7.14
N THR A 109 -8.90 6.27 7.01
CA THR A 109 -7.95 5.22 7.41
C THR A 109 -6.68 5.24 6.57
N GLY A 110 -6.78 5.15 5.23
CA GLY A 110 -5.61 5.13 4.34
C GLY A 110 -4.72 6.36 4.57
N THR A 111 -5.29 7.55 4.37
CA THR A 111 -4.57 8.83 4.50
C THR A 111 -3.85 9.00 5.83
N GLY A 112 -4.47 8.60 6.95
CA GLY A 112 -3.89 8.78 8.28
C GLY A 112 -2.94 7.66 8.70
N ALA A 113 -3.26 6.40 8.37
CA ALA A 113 -2.51 5.24 8.86
C ALA A 113 -1.27 4.94 8.02
N VAL A 114 -1.30 5.23 6.70
CA VAL A 114 -0.20 4.89 5.79
C VAL A 114 1.13 5.54 6.19
N PRO A 115 1.20 6.85 6.52
CA PRO A 115 2.46 7.46 7.00
C PRO A 115 3.00 6.81 8.28
N VAL A 116 2.12 6.40 9.20
CA VAL A 116 2.49 5.74 10.45
C VAL A 116 3.09 4.36 10.18
N ILE A 117 2.43 3.54 9.35
CA ILE A 117 2.92 2.21 8.96
C ILE A 117 4.27 2.31 8.24
N ALA A 118 4.40 3.28 7.32
CA ALA A 118 5.65 3.54 6.59
C ALA A 118 6.80 3.90 7.54
N ASN A 119 6.54 4.78 8.51
CA ASN A 119 7.53 5.16 9.52
C ASN A 119 8.01 3.97 10.36
N ILE A 120 7.09 3.10 10.80
CA ILE A 120 7.44 1.89 11.55
C ILE A 120 8.34 0.99 10.70
N SER A 121 7.97 0.75 9.44
CA SER A 121 8.76 -0.04 8.48
C SER A 121 10.18 0.52 8.30
N LYS A 122 10.30 1.83 8.08
CA LYS A 122 11.59 2.52 7.91
C LYS A 122 12.47 2.46 9.15
N LYS A 123 11.90 2.58 10.35
CA LYS A 123 12.63 2.43 11.63
C LYS A 123 13.19 1.03 11.83
N LEU A 124 12.56 0.02 11.26
CA LEU A 124 13.06 -1.36 11.25
C LEU A 124 14.12 -1.62 10.17
N GLY A 125 14.46 -0.63 9.34
CA GLY A 125 15.44 -0.76 8.26
C GLY A 125 14.93 -1.50 7.03
N ILE A 126 13.62 -1.69 6.92
CA ILE A 126 12.95 -2.41 5.83
C ILE A 126 12.81 -1.48 4.62
N LEU A 127 13.09 -1.98 3.42
CA LEU A 127 12.87 -1.23 2.18
C LEU A 127 11.36 -0.95 2.03
N THR A 128 10.98 0.31 2.09
CA THR A 128 9.58 0.73 2.20
C THR A 128 9.15 1.47 0.93
N VAL A 129 8.25 0.85 0.17
CA VAL A 129 7.68 1.43 -1.06
C VAL A 129 6.20 1.66 -0.87
N ALA A 130 5.72 2.87 -1.18
CA ALA A 130 4.30 3.17 -1.17
C ALA A 130 3.77 3.42 -2.57
N VAL A 131 2.63 2.79 -2.90
CA VAL A 131 1.90 2.98 -4.15
C VAL A 131 0.48 3.43 -3.79
N VAL A 132 0.19 4.72 -3.97
CA VAL A 132 -1.04 5.36 -3.50
C VAL A 132 -1.76 6.10 -4.61
N THR A 133 -3.08 6.23 -4.50
CA THR A 133 -3.87 7.01 -5.48
C THR A 133 -4.30 8.36 -4.90
N ARG A 134 -4.27 9.41 -5.72
CA ARG A 134 -5.06 10.62 -5.47
C ARG A 134 -6.52 10.37 -5.85
N PRO A 135 -7.50 10.97 -5.16
CA PRO A 135 -8.91 10.81 -5.49
C PRO A 135 -9.22 11.40 -6.87
N PHE A 136 -10.33 10.98 -7.48
CA PHE A 136 -10.87 11.66 -8.66
C PHE A 136 -11.37 13.05 -8.28
N SER A 137 -11.31 14.00 -9.22
CA SER A 137 -11.80 15.37 -9.03
C SER A 137 -13.28 15.42 -8.60
N PHE A 138 -14.11 14.48 -9.09
CA PHE A 138 -15.53 14.41 -8.73
C PHE A 138 -15.79 13.96 -7.28
N GLU A 139 -14.80 13.38 -6.59
CA GLU A 139 -14.96 12.96 -5.19
C GLU A 139 -14.91 14.15 -4.21
N GLY A 140 -14.58 15.34 -4.72
CA GLY A 140 -14.73 16.61 -4.03
C GLY A 140 -13.45 17.16 -3.41
N ARG A 141 -13.41 18.48 -3.26
CA ARG A 141 -12.23 19.26 -2.84
C ARG A 141 -11.67 18.86 -1.47
N ARG A 142 -12.55 18.44 -0.55
CA ARG A 142 -12.14 17.98 0.80
C ARG A 142 -11.26 16.73 0.72
N ARG A 143 -11.63 15.73 -0.09
CA ARG A 143 -10.83 14.52 -0.28
C ARG A 143 -9.49 14.85 -0.92
N ALA A 144 -9.49 15.74 -1.93
CA ALA A 144 -8.25 16.17 -2.58
C ALA A 144 -7.27 16.83 -1.59
N MET A 145 -7.72 17.77 -0.75
CA MET A 145 -6.86 18.39 0.27
C MET A 145 -6.32 17.35 1.28
N GLN A 146 -7.20 16.48 1.79
CA GLN A 146 -6.79 15.41 2.70
C GLN A 146 -5.74 14.49 2.05
N ALA A 147 -5.88 14.20 0.75
CA ALA A 147 -4.93 13.39 0.02
C ALA A 147 -3.56 14.05 -0.07
N GLU A 148 -3.48 15.32 -0.47
CA GLU A 148 -2.20 16.04 -0.57
C GLU A 148 -1.49 16.13 0.79
N GLU A 149 -2.23 16.43 1.87
CA GLU A 149 -1.66 16.45 3.23
C GLU A 149 -1.08 15.09 3.63
N GLY A 150 -1.82 14.00 3.36
CA GLY A 150 -1.37 12.65 3.67
C GLY A 150 -0.18 12.21 2.81
N ILE A 151 -0.15 12.60 1.54
CA ILE A 151 0.94 12.30 0.60
C ILE A 151 2.23 13.02 1.05
N ALA A 152 2.13 14.30 1.43
CA ALA A 152 3.28 15.06 1.93
C ALA A 152 3.87 14.41 3.19
N LYS A 153 3.03 14.01 4.16
CA LYS A 153 3.49 13.25 5.33
C LYS A 153 4.13 11.92 4.94
N LEU A 154 3.58 11.22 3.94
CA LEU A 154 4.06 9.91 3.53
C LEU A 154 5.44 9.95 2.87
N GLU A 155 5.72 10.98 2.06
CA GLU A 155 6.97 11.13 1.31
C GLU A 155 8.21 11.11 2.23
N GLU A 156 8.11 11.67 3.43
CA GLU A 156 9.18 11.67 4.43
C GLU A 156 9.46 10.25 5.02
N ASN A 157 8.47 9.37 4.95
CA ASN A 157 8.43 8.09 5.67
C ASN A 157 8.67 6.86 4.77
N VAL A 158 8.96 7.04 3.48
CA VAL A 158 9.21 5.94 2.53
C VAL A 158 10.58 6.08 1.88
N ASP A 159 11.06 5.00 1.26
CA ASP A 159 12.22 5.03 0.36
C ASP A 159 11.81 5.36 -1.08
N THR A 160 10.59 5.00 -1.47
CA THR A 160 10.02 5.32 -2.78
C THR A 160 8.52 5.53 -2.67
N LEU A 161 8.04 6.61 -3.28
CA LEU A 161 6.63 6.96 -3.33
C LEU A 161 6.16 7.01 -4.80
N ILE A 162 5.14 6.22 -5.12
CA ILE A 162 4.44 6.25 -6.40
C ILE A 162 3.03 6.79 -6.16
N VAL A 163 2.73 7.94 -6.75
CA VAL A 163 1.42 8.59 -6.65
C VAL A 163 0.70 8.50 -7.98
N ILE A 164 -0.43 7.80 -8.00
CA ILE A 164 -1.27 7.63 -9.18
C ILE A 164 -2.43 8.64 -9.13
N PRO A 165 -2.49 9.61 -10.05
CA PRO A 165 -3.62 10.52 -10.15
C PRO A 165 -4.82 9.85 -10.82
N ASN A 166 -5.88 9.53 -10.06
CA ASN A 166 -7.06 8.84 -10.60
C ASN A 166 -7.71 9.58 -11.79
N ASP A 167 -7.63 10.91 -11.85
CA ASP A 167 -8.14 11.67 -12.99
C ASP A 167 -7.46 11.31 -14.33
N ARG A 168 -6.22 10.81 -14.32
CA ARG A 168 -5.58 10.34 -15.55
C ARG A 168 -6.22 9.05 -16.07
N LEU A 169 -6.83 8.26 -15.19
CA LEU A 169 -7.59 7.07 -15.58
C LEU A 169 -8.85 7.46 -16.36
N LEU A 170 -9.39 8.67 -16.15
CA LEU A 170 -10.54 9.17 -16.93
C LEU A 170 -10.22 9.36 -18.42
N GLN A 171 -8.94 9.48 -18.79
CA GLN A 171 -8.52 9.65 -20.18
C GLN A 171 -8.51 8.33 -20.96
N VAL A 172 -8.43 7.20 -20.25
CA VAL A 172 -8.36 5.86 -20.84
C VAL A 172 -9.68 5.08 -20.75
N ILE A 173 -10.67 5.61 -20.03
CA ILE A 173 -12.01 5.01 -19.92
C ILE A 173 -13.05 5.81 -20.73
N GLU A 174 -14.12 5.15 -21.15
CA GLU A 174 -15.19 5.80 -21.90
C GLU A 174 -15.96 6.82 -21.03
N LYS A 175 -16.46 7.91 -21.63
CA LYS A 175 -17.13 9.01 -20.90
C LYS A 175 -18.34 8.59 -20.04
N ASN A 176 -18.95 7.43 -20.34
CA ASN A 176 -20.12 6.91 -19.64
C ASN A 176 -19.80 5.74 -18.70
N THR A 177 -18.51 5.51 -18.42
CA THR A 177 -18.06 4.43 -17.52
C THR A 177 -18.71 4.60 -16.14
N PRO A 178 -19.40 3.58 -15.60
CA PRO A 178 -19.95 3.61 -14.26
C PRO A 178 -18.87 3.89 -13.21
N LEU A 179 -19.23 4.63 -12.15
CA LEU A 179 -18.29 4.99 -11.08
C LEU A 179 -17.55 3.78 -10.47
N LEU A 180 -18.28 2.66 -10.28
CA LEU A 180 -17.70 1.43 -9.76
C LEU A 180 -16.58 0.92 -10.68
N GLU A 181 -16.74 1.03 -11.98
CA GLU A 181 -15.76 0.59 -12.97
C GLU A 181 -14.55 1.51 -13.02
N ALA A 182 -14.71 2.82 -12.80
CA ALA A 182 -13.58 3.74 -12.66
C ALA A 182 -12.67 3.37 -11.46
N PHE A 183 -13.24 3.03 -10.30
CA PHE A 183 -12.47 2.45 -9.18
C PHE A 183 -11.88 1.08 -9.53
N ARG A 184 -12.51 0.33 -10.44
CA ARG A 184 -11.94 -0.93 -10.95
C ARG A 184 -10.65 -0.73 -11.73
N VAL A 185 -10.56 0.35 -12.50
CA VAL A 185 -9.31 0.70 -13.18
C VAL A 185 -8.26 1.17 -12.19
N ALA A 186 -8.63 2.01 -11.20
CA ALA A 186 -7.69 2.51 -10.20
C ALA A 186 -6.98 1.41 -9.43
N ASP A 187 -7.72 0.44 -8.86
CA ASP A 187 -7.05 -0.63 -8.12
C ASP A 187 -6.32 -1.64 -9.03
N ASP A 188 -6.60 -1.68 -10.35
CA ASP A 188 -5.75 -2.45 -11.28
C ASP A 188 -4.41 -1.76 -11.53
N VAL A 189 -4.37 -0.42 -11.61
CA VAL A 189 -3.10 0.32 -11.69
C VAL A 189 -2.26 0.11 -10.42
N LEU A 190 -2.89 0.10 -9.23
CA LEU A 190 -2.22 -0.28 -7.98
C LEU A 190 -1.63 -1.69 -8.06
N ARG A 191 -2.40 -2.66 -8.57
CA ARG A 191 -1.93 -4.05 -8.79
C ARG A 191 -0.73 -4.08 -9.73
N GLN A 192 -0.78 -3.39 -10.86
CA GLN A 192 0.31 -3.35 -11.84
C GLN A 192 1.59 -2.75 -11.25
N GLY A 193 1.47 -1.69 -10.44
CA GLY A 193 2.60 -1.08 -9.74
C GLY A 193 3.32 -2.06 -8.80
N VAL A 194 2.55 -2.82 -8.00
CA VAL A 194 3.12 -3.84 -7.10
C VAL A 194 3.68 -5.04 -7.88
N GLN A 195 2.95 -5.55 -8.87
CA GLN A 195 3.37 -6.68 -9.70
C GLN A 195 4.71 -6.39 -10.40
N SER A 196 4.84 -5.22 -11.02
CA SER A 196 6.04 -4.84 -11.76
C SER A 196 7.30 -4.86 -10.90
N ILE A 197 7.17 -4.50 -9.62
CA ILE A 197 8.32 -4.50 -8.70
C ILE A 197 8.52 -5.89 -8.10
N SER A 198 7.45 -6.61 -7.77
CA SER A 198 7.52 -8.00 -7.30
C SER A 198 8.20 -8.93 -8.31
N ASP A 199 7.88 -8.81 -9.60
CA ASP A 199 8.48 -9.62 -10.67
C ASP A 199 9.99 -9.38 -10.81
N LEU A 200 10.45 -8.15 -10.53
CA LEU A 200 11.89 -7.84 -10.51
C LEU A 200 12.62 -8.56 -9.37
N VAL A 201 11.92 -8.86 -8.27
CA VAL A 201 12.47 -9.56 -7.11
C VAL A 201 12.51 -11.08 -7.32
N ASP A 202 11.44 -11.65 -7.90
CA ASP A 202 11.29 -13.09 -8.12
C ASP A 202 12.37 -13.67 -9.05
N THR A 203 13.02 -12.83 -9.87
CA THR A 203 14.16 -13.22 -10.73
C THR A 203 15.50 -13.43 -10.00
N GLY A 204 15.50 -13.63 -8.69
CA GLY A 204 16.69 -14.02 -7.90
C GLY A 204 17.63 -12.86 -7.51
N ARG A 205 17.14 -11.62 -7.54
CA ARG A 205 17.92 -10.44 -7.15
C ARG A 205 17.68 -10.11 -5.68
N THR A 206 18.75 -10.05 -4.90
CA THR A 206 18.69 -9.70 -3.48
C THR A 206 18.11 -8.30 -3.26
N ALA A 207 17.47 -8.06 -2.10
CA ALA A 207 16.92 -6.75 -1.70
C ALA A 207 17.92 -5.59 -1.84
N LYS A 208 19.22 -5.89 -1.72
CA LYS A 208 20.32 -4.95 -1.95
C LYS A 208 20.37 -4.42 -3.39
N VAL A 209 20.18 -5.26 -4.40
CA VAL A 209 20.15 -4.85 -5.81
C VAL A 209 18.91 -3.99 -6.09
N ILE A 210 17.79 -4.27 -5.42
CA ILE A 210 16.55 -3.51 -5.56
C ILE A 210 16.72 -2.08 -5.01
N ARG A 211 17.40 -1.94 -3.87
CA ARG A 211 17.74 -0.63 -3.28
C ARG A 211 18.56 0.25 -4.24
N ASP A 212 19.41 -0.35 -5.08
CA ASP A 212 20.23 0.37 -6.07
C ASP A 212 19.48 0.68 -7.37
N LEU A 213 18.39 -0.05 -7.67
CA LEU A 213 17.59 0.09 -8.90
C LEU A 213 16.39 1.03 -8.74
N LEU A 214 15.73 1.03 -7.57
CA LEU A 214 14.53 1.84 -7.32
C LEU A 214 14.75 3.36 -7.45
N PRO A 215 15.87 3.96 -6.97
CA PRO A 215 16.10 5.40 -7.13
C PRO A 215 16.23 5.83 -8.61
N LYS A 216 16.60 4.89 -9.51
CA LYS A 216 16.73 5.14 -10.95
C LYS A 216 15.43 4.96 -11.71
N ALA A 217 14.47 4.25 -11.14
CA ALA A 217 13.13 4.17 -11.67
C ALA A 217 12.36 5.43 -11.27
N HIS A 218 12.66 6.55 -11.93
CA HIS A 218 11.68 7.63 -12.04
C HIS A 218 10.48 7.07 -12.78
N PHE A 219 9.50 6.53 -12.04
CA PHE A 219 8.12 6.42 -12.48
C PHE A 219 7.48 7.82 -12.47
N ALA A 220 8.18 8.79 -13.06
CA ALA A 220 7.58 10.02 -13.50
C ALA A 220 6.74 9.64 -14.73
N SER A 221 5.43 9.81 -14.62
CA SER A 221 4.55 10.01 -15.78
C SER A 221 4.45 8.89 -16.82
N VAL A 222 4.33 7.64 -16.38
CA VAL A 222 3.67 6.63 -17.23
C VAL A 222 2.27 6.46 -16.66
N TYR A 223 1.28 6.85 -17.48
CA TYR A 223 -0.13 7.14 -17.18
C TYR A 223 -0.41 8.54 -16.65
#